data_AF-A0A956TBU3-F1
#
_entry.id   AF-A0A956TBU3-F1
#
_cell.length_a   1.000
_cell.length_b   1.000
_cell.length_c   1.000
_cell.angle_alpha   90.00
_cell.angle_beta   90.00
_cell.angle_gamma   90.00
#
_symmetry.space_group_name_H-M   'P 1'
#
loop_
_entity.id
_entity.type
_entity.pdbx_description
1 polymer ?
#
loop_
_entity_poly.entity_id
_entity_poly.type
_entity_poly.pdbx_seq_one_letter_code
_entity_poly.pdbx_strand_id
1 'polypeptide(L)'
;MDSLLERLERLFSPRPTRPTAYRRRFGLARRVRRAFLEVGQELPDCLPGDDLLLAQVIVTSGQEMASLERLIELSGPKVALGLPARPLDIGPLLEAMPSDPLPAEVAAVRSRIRQELVPANFRWFYRGRPVKAASRAGSGEFLSHLLEQVYADTPVHLPRTGRRRLLLSCRELLDLGSKLALPKPGWGNEPLSALLAAGLMDELEDHGSYGVYRVTRESLSAEPDQRLLAELLEWLYGDYTDQAPAPTLRETLDWLAEPPRGLRGPWAKLYLCLALGCHVLDLHLVSQQRSLGLGLTSFETAWREPERWRLKYRYAERNEQVFLLSITRLFGAGRPNAYPPSLDLWQRAHHDLSRWREQLSAWTLHAPHQGSAARLIAVLERIDEESPRNFLGRLLPAAFSMDRIPPIDEQTRLVDQLDAARITLERFLQGEHDRLAGLVYARFCQGDASAETVRTWLERGCRSWLKALHPGTIDRGDVGPEAAALRRAILARGGLEKRWFENLPVGLGMAPVAEWKRDESALFLARLTVARIELESWLLRTAFPLSPDPDQRRREVRAWMVAVLEDLEIPAGELQHLAAETLKGS
;
A
#
# COMPACT_ATOMS: atom_id res chain seq x y z
N MET A 1 -8.96 67.56 -26.53
CA MET A 1 -10.06 66.74 -27.09
C MET A 1 -9.81 65.33 -26.63
N ASP A 2 -10.76 64.69 -25.95
CA ASP A 2 -10.64 63.26 -25.61
C ASP A 2 -10.47 62.46 -26.90
N SER A 3 -9.58 61.47 -26.89
CA SER A 3 -9.38 60.56 -28.02
C SER A 3 -10.66 59.74 -28.29
N LEU A 4 -10.80 59.21 -29.51
CA LEU A 4 -11.96 58.39 -29.87
C LEU A 4 -12.08 57.18 -28.93
N LEU A 5 -10.95 56.57 -28.55
CA LEU A 5 -10.88 55.47 -27.60
C LEU A 5 -11.35 55.87 -26.19
N GLU A 6 -10.88 57.00 -25.65
CA GLU A 6 -11.30 57.47 -24.33
C GLU A 6 -12.82 57.68 -24.25
N ARG A 7 -13.43 58.17 -25.34
CA ARG A 7 -14.89 58.33 -25.45
C ARG A 7 -15.60 56.98 -25.49
N LEU A 8 -15.08 56.00 -26.23
CA LEU A 8 -15.63 54.64 -26.28
C LEU A 8 -15.53 53.92 -24.94
N GLU A 9 -14.42 54.04 -24.24
CA GLU A 9 -14.21 53.42 -22.92
C GLU A 9 -15.15 54.00 -21.86
N ARG A 10 -15.44 55.32 -21.91
CA ARG A 10 -16.45 55.96 -21.05
C ARG A 10 -17.87 55.42 -21.33
N LEU A 11 -18.23 55.20 -22.60
CA LEU A 11 -19.55 54.69 -23.00
C LEU A 11 -19.72 53.18 -22.73
N PHE A 12 -18.62 52.42 -22.78
CA PHE A 12 -18.58 50.97 -22.63
C PHE A 12 -17.51 50.58 -21.61
N SER A 13 -17.80 50.88 -20.33
CA SER A 13 -16.93 50.53 -19.20
C SER A 13 -16.38 49.09 -19.32
N PRO A 14 -15.06 48.88 -19.15
CA PRO A 14 -14.37 47.61 -19.40
C PRO A 14 -14.58 46.61 -18.26
N ARG A 15 -15.84 46.35 -17.89
CA ARG A 15 -16.17 45.34 -16.88
C ARG A 15 -16.01 43.94 -17.48
N PRO A 16 -15.34 43.01 -16.78
CA PRO A 16 -15.19 41.65 -17.27
C PRO A 16 -16.55 40.96 -17.37
N THR A 17 -16.82 40.37 -18.53
CA THR A 17 -18.04 39.60 -18.79
C THR A 17 -17.80 38.14 -18.45
N ARG A 18 -18.83 37.45 -17.94
CA ARG A 18 -18.79 36.02 -17.62
C ARG A 18 -19.78 35.25 -18.49
N PRO A 19 -19.35 34.64 -19.62
CA PRO A 19 -20.25 33.97 -20.55
C PRO A 19 -21.02 32.82 -19.86
N THR A 20 -22.34 32.99 -19.75
CA THR A 20 -23.20 32.09 -18.95
C THR A 20 -23.38 30.72 -19.58
N ALA A 21 -23.42 30.63 -20.91
CA ALA A 21 -23.51 29.36 -21.63
C ALA A 21 -22.24 28.52 -21.44
N TYR A 22 -21.06 29.12 -21.59
CA TYR A 22 -19.79 28.46 -21.25
C TYR A 22 -19.79 27.95 -19.79
N ARG A 23 -20.21 28.80 -18.85
CA ARG A 23 -20.32 28.44 -17.42
C ARG A 23 -21.30 27.29 -17.15
N ARG A 24 -22.41 27.21 -17.89
CA ARG A 24 -23.38 26.11 -17.77
C ARG A 24 -22.82 24.80 -18.31
N ARG A 25 -22.05 24.86 -19.41
CA ARG A 25 -21.49 23.69 -20.07
C ARG A 25 -20.28 23.11 -19.31
N PHE A 26 -19.33 23.95 -18.90
CA PHE A 26 -18.05 23.55 -18.31
C PHE A 26 -17.98 23.68 -16.78
N GLY A 27 -18.98 24.30 -16.16
CA GLY A 27 -18.99 24.57 -14.72
C GLY A 27 -18.08 25.73 -14.27
N LEU A 28 -17.28 26.31 -15.16
CA LEU A 28 -16.36 27.42 -14.85
C LEU A 28 -16.88 28.78 -15.29
N ALA A 29 -16.66 29.80 -14.45
CA ALA A 29 -16.86 31.19 -14.85
C ALA A 29 -15.54 31.78 -15.35
N ARG A 30 -15.37 31.84 -16.67
CA ARG A 30 -14.26 32.58 -17.29
C ARG A 30 -14.57 34.08 -17.34
N ARG A 31 -13.58 34.91 -17.06
CA ARG A 31 -13.66 36.37 -17.14
C ARG A 31 -13.05 36.82 -18.46
N VAL A 32 -13.89 37.39 -19.32
CA VAL A 32 -13.45 37.98 -20.59
C VAL A 32 -13.54 39.49 -20.47
N ARG A 33 -12.41 40.17 -20.58
CA ARG A 33 -12.35 41.62 -20.63
C ARG A 33 -12.39 42.09 -22.07
N ARG A 34 -13.00 43.24 -22.31
CA ARG A 34 -13.02 43.90 -23.63
C ARG A 34 -12.12 45.13 -23.59
N ALA A 35 -11.33 45.33 -24.64
CA ALA A 35 -10.56 46.55 -24.88
C ALA A 35 -10.73 47.01 -26.33
N PHE A 36 -10.62 48.31 -26.54
CA PHE A 36 -10.60 48.93 -27.86
C PHE A 36 -9.18 49.38 -28.18
N LEU A 37 -8.76 49.24 -29.44
CA LEU A 37 -7.41 49.57 -29.89
C LEU A 37 -7.45 50.41 -31.16
N GLU A 38 -6.56 51.38 -31.30
CA GLU A 38 -6.29 52.07 -32.56
C GLU A 38 -5.17 51.38 -33.34
N VAL A 39 -5.11 51.65 -34.65
CA VAL A 39 -4.05 51.11 -35.51
C VAL A 39 -2.70 51.70 -35.09
N GLY A 40 -1.74 50.82 -34.74
CA GLY A 40 -0.41 51.23 -34.29
C GLY A 40 -0.25 51.33 -32.77
N GLN A 41 -1.31 51.13 -31.99
CA GLN A 41 -1.18 50.96 -30.54
C GLN A 41 -0.67 49.57 -30.17
N GLU A 42 0.14 49.50 -29.11
CA GLU A 42 0.55 48.23 -28.51
C GLU A 42 -0.64 47.54 -27.86
N LEU A 43 -0.64 46.21 -27.86
CA LEU A 43 -1.69 45.45 -27.21
C LEU A 43 -1.55 45.52 -25.69
N PRO A 44 -2.63 45.86 -24.96
CA PRO A 44 -2.62 45.85 -23.53
C PRO A 44 -2.54 44.41 -23.02
N ASP A 45 -1.83 44.24 -21.90
CA ASP A 45 -1.77 42.96 -21.23
C ASP A 45 -3.12 42.55 -20.65
N CYS A 46 -3.36 41.24 -20.62
CA CYS A 46 -4.49 40.69 -19.89
C CYS A 46 -4.23 40.87 -18.38
N LEU A 47 -5.08 41.63 -17.70
CA LEU A 47 -4.88 41.91 -16.27
C LEU A 47 -4.93 40.63 -15.41
N PRO A 48 -4.22 40.61 -14.27
CA PRO A 48 -4.29 39.51 -13.31
C PRO A 48 -5.75 39.18 -12.93
N GLY A 49 -6.12 37.91 -13.10
CA GLY A 49 -7.46 37.40 -12.78
C GLY A 49 -8.46 37.39 -13.94
N ASP A 50 -8.12 37.93 -15.12
CA ASP A 50 -8.89 37.73 -16.34
C ASP A 50 -8.31 36.58 -17.17
N ASP A 51 -9.21 35.81 -17.81
CA ASP A 51 -8.81 34.64 -18.59
C ASP A 51 -8.42 35.04 -20.01
N LEU A 52 -9.21 35.93 -20.63
CA LEU A 52 -9.06 36.33 -22.02
C LEU A 52 -9.32 37.83 -22.20
N LEU A 53 -8.42 38.51 -22.91
CA LEU A 53 -8.65 39.84 -23.43
C LEU A 53 -9.24 39.77 -24.84
N LEU A 54 -10.37 40.43 -25.03
CA LEU A 54 -11.03 40.63 -26.31
C LEU A 54 -10.69 42.03 -26.83
N ALA A 55 -9.66 42.12 -27.66
CA ALA A 55 -9.15 43.36 -28.20
C ALA A 55 -9.81 43.65 -29.55
N GLN A 56 -10.49 44.79 -29.70
CA GLN A 56 -11.11 45.19 -30.96
C GLN A 56 -10.44 46.41 -31.54
N VAL A 57 -9.90 46.25 -32.76
CA VAL A 57 -9.29 47.35 -33.48
C VAL A 57 -10.40 48.23 -34.05
N ILE A 58 -10.36 49.51 -33.71
CA ILE A 58 -11.28 50.52 -34.20
C ILE A 58 -10.63 51.17 -35.42
N VAL A 59 -11.30 51.04 -36.57
CA VAL A 59 -10.89 51.65 -37.82
C VAL A 59 -12.06 52.40 -38.39
N THR A 60 -11.89 53.68 -38.69
CA THR A 60 -12.94 54.55 -39.24
C THR A 60 -12.69 54.92 -40.70
N SER A 61 -11.51 54.63 -41.25
CA SER A 61 -11.16 54.96 -42.64
C SER A 61 -10.69 53.75 -43.47
N GLY A 62 -10.82 53.84 -44.80
CA GLY A 62 -10.35 52.79 -45.71
C GLY A 62 -8.82 52.68 -45.82
N GLN A 63 -8.07 53.75 -45.51
CA GLN A 63 -6.61 53.75 -45.58
C GLN A 63 -5.98 52.93 -44.44
N GLU A 64 -6.56 52.99 -43.25
CA GLU A 64 -6.14 52.22 -42.07
C GLU A 64 -6.37 50.70 -42.23
N MET A 65 -7.42 50.31 -42.97
CA MET A 65 -7.75 48.92 -43.25
C MET A 65 -6.61 48.14 -43.93
N ALA A 66 -5.81 48.81 -44.78
CA ALA A 66 -4.72 48.19 -45.53
C ALA A 66 -3.53 47.75 -44.66
N SER A 67 -3.45 48.25 -43.42
CA SER A 67 -2.35 47.97 -42.49
C SER A 67 -2.73 46.94 -41.41
N LEU A 68 -3.98 46.47 -41.40
CA LEU A 68 -4.51 45.58 -40.35
C LEU A 68 -3.94 44.16 -40.38
N GLU A 69 -3.54 43.66 -41.54
CA GLU A 69 -3.02 42.28 -41.66
C GLU A 69 -1.74 42.07 -40.83
N ARG A 70 -0.93 43.13 -40.67
CA ARG A 70 0.28 43.11 -39.83
C ARG A 70 -0.03 42.98 -38.33
N LEU A 71 -1.26 43.27 -37.91
CA LEU A 71 -1.68 43.18 -36.51
C LEU A 71 -2.08 41.75 -36.09
N ILE A 72 -2.28 40.83 -37.05
CA ILE A 72 -2.70 39.44 -36.76
C ILE A 72 -1.68 38.73 -35.86
N GLU A 73 -0.40 38.97 -36.10
CA GLU A 73 0.73 38.43 -35.34
C GLU A 73 0.74 38.88 -33.88
N LEU A 74 0.08 40.00 -33.57
CA LEU A 74 0.02 40.54 -32.23
C LEU A 74 -1.00 39.81 -31.33
N SER A 75 -1.81 38.88 -31.88
CA SER A 75 -2.69 38.05 -31.07
C SER A 75 -1.90 37.05 -30.22
N GLY A 76 -1.77 37.33 -28.92
CA GLY A 76 -1.00 36.54 -27.97
C GLY A 76 -1.75 35.37 -27.30
N PRO A 77 -1.13 34.68 -26.33
CA PRO A 77 -1.69 33.49 -25.69
C PRO A 77 -2.91 33.73 -24.79
N LYS A 78 -3.21 35.00 -24.46
CA LYS A 78 -4.41 35.42 -23.70
C LYS A 78 -5.17 36.56 -24.37
N VAL A 79 -4.94 36.78 -25.67
CA VAL A 79 -5.56 37.90 -26.40
C VAL A 79 -6.18 37.42 -27.70
N ALA A 80 -7.49 37.64 -27.84
CA ALA A 80 -8.23 37.46 -29.08
C ALA A 80 -8.41 38.84 -29.75
N LEU A 81 -7.90 38.97 -30.97
CA LEU A 81 -7.89 40.21 -31.74
C LEU A 81 -9.02 40.21 -32.77
N GLY A 82 -9.85 41.24 -32.73
CA GLY A 82 -10.90 41.50 -33.71
C GLY A 82 -10.49 42.60 -34.67
N LEU A 83 -10.31 42.26 -35.94
CA LEU A 83 -10.07 43.21 -37.02
C LEU A 83 -11.38 43.52 -37.72
N PRO A 84 -11.79 44.78 -37.88
CA PRO A 84 -13.07 45.10 -38.48
C PRO A 84 -13.09 44.64 -39.95
N ALA A 85 -14.22 44.11 -40.42
CA ALA A 85 -14.36 43.64 -41.81
C ALA A 85 -14.54 44.80 -42.80
N ARG A 86 -14.96 45.97 -42.31
CA ARG A 86 -15.15 47.22 -43.03
C ARG A 86 -14.85 48.39 -42.06
N PRO A 87 -14.54 49.60 -42.55
CA PRO A 87 -14.49 50.78 -41.68
C PRO A 87 -15.78 50.92 -40.87
N LEU A 88 -15.64 51.16 -39.57
CA LEU A 88 -16.73 51.28 -38.61
C LEU A 88 -17.28 52.69 -38.64
N ASP A 89 -18.61 52.82 -38.69
CA ASP A 89 -19.29 54.12 -38.63
C ASP A 89 -19.45 54.60 -37.18
N ILE A 90 -18.34 54.83 -36.49
CA ILE A 90 -18.30 55.22 -35.08
C ILE A 90 -17.88 56.68 -34.91
N GLY A 91 -16.91 57.15 -35.69
CA GLY A 91 -16.41 58.53 -35.65
C GLY A 91 -17.54 59.56 -35.82
N PRO A 92 -18.31 59.52 -36.91
CA PRO A 92 -19.43 60.44 -37.14
C PRO A 92 -20.50 60.37 -36.04
N LEU A 93 -20.76 59.19 -35.46
CA LEU A 93 -21.72 59.01 -34.38
C LEU A 93 -21.26 59.65 -33.06
N LEU A 94 -19.96 59.64 -32.77
CA LEU A 94 -19.38 60.27 -31.59
C LEU A 94 -19.22 61.79 -31.75
N GLU A 95 -18.97 62.26 -32.97
CA GLU A 95 -18.89 63.69 -33.31
C GLU A 95 -20.27 64.35 -33.32
N ALA A 96 -21.31 63.61 -33.68
CA ALA A 96 -22.71 64.07 -33.63
C ALA A 96 -23.27 64.16 -32.19
N MET A 97 -22.51 63.79 -31.14
CA MET A 97 -22.97 63.96 -29.76
C MET A 97 -22.84 65.43 -29.32
N PRO A 98 -23.92 66.04 -28.79
CA PRO A 98 -23.83 67.36 -28.19
C PRO A 98 -22.94 67.37 -26.95
N SER A 99 -22.34 68.52 -26.63
CA SER A 99 -21.39 68.68 -25.53
C SER A 99 -21.97 68.41 -24.14
N ASP A 100 -23.29 68.61 -23.96
CA ASP A 100 -24.07 68.25 -22.76
C ASP A 100 -25.25 67.34 -23.17
N PRO A 101 -25.00 66.04 -23.40
CA PRO A 101 -26.00 65.16 -23.99
C PRO A 101 -27.03 64.69 -22.95
N LEU A 102 -28.30 64.69 -23.33
CA LEU A 102 -29.35 64.13 -22.49
C LEU A 102 -29.20 62.59 -22.39
N PRO A 103 -29.64 61.95 -21.28
CA PRO A 103 -29.51 60.50 -21.11
C PRO A 103 -30.11 59.66 -22.26
N ALA A 104 -31.18 60.15 -22.89
CA ALA A 104 -31.81 59.50 -24.04
C ALA A 104 -30.95 59.56 -25.32
N GLU A 105 -30.24 60.67 -25.54
CA GLU A 105 -29.34 60.87 -26.68
C GLU A 105 -28.10 59.99 -26.54
N VAL A 106 -27.53 59.94 -25.33
CA VAL A 106 -26.43 59.02 -25.00
C VAL A 106 -26.88 57.56 -25.21
N ALA A 107 -28.10 57.20 -24.80
CA ALA A 107 -28.62 55.84 -25.02
C ALA A 107 -28.80 55.50 -26.50
N ALA A 108 -29.28 56.44 -27.33
CA ALA A 108 -29.46 56.26 -28.76
C ALA A 108 -28.12 56.08 -29.49
N VAL A 109 -27.13 56.94 -29.20
CA VAL A 109 -25.78 56.86 -29.77
C VAL A 109 -25.08 55.58 -29.31
N ARG A 110 -25.18 55.24 -28.02
CA ARG A 110 -24.64 53.98 -27.47
C ARG A 110 -25.27 52.76 -28.13
N SER A 111 -26.56 52.80 -28.46
CA SER A 111 -27.24 51.71 -29.16
C SER A 111 -26.71 51.53 -30.59
N ARG A 112 -26.51 52.63 -31.33
CA ARG A 112 -25.97 52.59 -32.70
C ARG A 112 -24.51 52.13 -32.71
N ILE A 113 -23.66 52.68 -31.85
CA ILE A 113 -22.27 52.23 -31.71
C ILE A 113 -22.21 50.75 -31.33
N ARG A 114 -23.11 50.28 -30.45
CA ARG A 114 -23.20 48.85 -30.08
C ARG A 114 -23.49 47.94 -31.29
N GLN A 115 -24.23 48.41 -32.30
CA GLN A 115 -24.50 47.67 -33.53
C GLN A 115 -23.24 47.54 -34.41
N GLU A 116 -22.40 48.57 -34.49
CA GLU A 116 -21.11 48.49 -35.19
C GLU A 116 -20.11 47.60 -34.44
N LEU A 117 -20.21 47.60 -33.11
CA LEU A 117 -19.31 46.90 -32.19
C LEU A 117 -19.66 45.42 -31.94
N VAL A 118 -20.61 44.83 -32.68
CA VAL A 118 -20.97 43.41 -32.54
C VAL A 118 -19.87 42.50 -33.10
N PRO A 119 -19.64 41.30 -32.52
CA PRO A 119 -18.57 40.41 -32.97
C PRO A 119 -18.63 40.02 -34.45
N ALA A 120 -19.82 39.96 -35.05
CA ALA A 120 -20.01 39.60 -36.46
C ALA A 120 -19.39 40.61 -37.44
N ASN A 121 -19.15 41.86 -37.02
CA ASN A 121 -18.53 42.88 -37.86
C ASN A 121 -17.00 42.78 -37.88
N PHE A 122 -16.42 41.82 -37.15
CA PHE A 122 -14.98 41.64 -37.02
C PHE A 122 -14.56 40.24 -37.49
N ARG A 123 -13.41 40.19 -38.14
CA ARG A 123 -12.62 38.98 -38.36
C ARG A 123 -11.77 38.75 -37.11
N TRP A 124 -12.01 37.63 -36.44
CA TRP A 124 -11.37 37.33 -35.17
C TRP A 124 -10.17 36.40 -35.34
N PHE A 125 -9.10 36.71 -34.62
CA PHE A 125 -7.85 35.95 -34.61
C PHE A 125 -7.39 35.65 -33.18
N TYR A 126 -6.80 34.48 -32.99
CA TYR A 126 -6.16 34.07 -31.74
C TYR A 126 -4.88 33.27 -32.07
N ARG A 127 -3.74 33.68 -31.50
CA ARG A 127 -2.41 33.11 -31.81
C ARG A 127 -2.13 33.05 -33.31
N GLY A 128 -2.45 34.13 -34.02
CA GLY A 128 -2.29 34.29 -35.46
C GLY A 128 -3.27 33.50 -36.32
N ARG A 129 -4.20 32.74 -35.73
CA ARG A 129 -5.13 31.87 -36.46
C ARG A 129 -6.56 32.41 -36.45
N PRO A 130 -7.32 32.27 -37.56
CA PRO A 130 -8.70 32.72 -37.62
C PRO A 130 -9.61 31.89 -36.70
N VAL A 131 -10.47 32.57 -35.94
CA VAL A 131 -11.46 31.97 -35.04
C VAL A 131 -12.74 31.67 -35.81
N LYS A 132 -13.17 30.40 -35.83
CA LYS A 132 -14.33 29.94 -36.61
C LYS A 132 -15.69 30.28 -35.99
N ALA A 133 -15.71 30.80 -34.76
CA ALA A 133 -16.92 31.13 -33.99
C ALA A 133 -17.75 32.31 -34.54
N ALA A 134 -17.27 32.98 -35.59
CA ALA A 134 -17.71 34.33 -35.98
C ALA A 134 -19.07 34.45 -36.69
N SER A 135 -19.74 33.35 -37.06
CA SER A 135 -20.81 33.43 -38.07
C SER A 135 -22.26 33.37 -37.58
N ARG A 136 -22.57 33.06 -36.31
CA ARG A 136 -23.98 32.97 -35.86
C ARG A 136 -24.15 33.39 -34.38
N ALA A 137 -25.09 34.32 -34.16
CA ALA A 137 -25.69 34.75 -32.87
C ALA A 137 -24.92 35.74 -31.95
N GLY A 138 -25.65 36.26 -30.94
CA GLY A 138 -25.29 37.44 -30.12
C GLY A 138 -24.02 37.32 -29.27
N SER A 139 -23.61 38.44 -28.65
CA SER A 139 -22.30 38.57 -27.98
C SER A 139 -21.99 37.49 -26.93
N GLY A 140 -22.99 36.98 -26.22
CA GLY A 140 -22.81 35.91 -25.23
C GLY A 140 -22.49 34.53 -25.81
N GLU A 141 -23.06 34.21 -26.98
CA GLU A 141 -22.82 32.94 -27.69
C GLU A 141 -21.46 32.95 -28.36
N PHE A 142 -21.11 34.07 -29.02
CA PHE A 142 -19.77 34.29 -29.57
C PHE A 142 -18.69 34.10 -28.50
N LEU A 143 -18.83 34.76 -27.34
CA LEU A 143 -17.86 34.64 -26.25
C LEU A 143 -17.74 33.21 -25.73
N SER A 144 -18.85 32.47 -25.69
CA SER A 144 -18.82 31.07 -25.22
C SER A 144 -18.10 30.16 -26.22
N HIS A 145 -18.39 30.29 -27.52
CA HIS A 145 -17.70 29.53 -28.56
C HIS A 145 -16.21 29.91 -28.71
N LEU A 146 -15.88 31.19 -28.54
CA LEU A 146 -14.50 31.65 -28.52
C LEU A 146 -13.73 30.98 -27.38
N LEU A 147 -14.29 30.96 -26.17
CA LEU A 147 -13.68 30.28 -25.02
C LEU A 147 -13.56 28.77 -25.24
N GLU A 148 -14.51 28.13 -25.91
CA GLU A 148 -14.41 26.70 -26.28
C GLU A 148 -13.27 26.41 -27.25
N GLN A 149 -13.01 27.32 -28.19
CA GLN A 149 -11.90 27.17 -29.14
C GLN A 149 -10.55 27.51 -28.50
N VAL A 150 -10.50 28.56 -27.68
CA VAL A 150 -9.29 29.01 -26.99
C VAL A 150 -8.86 28.01 -25.92
N TYR A 151 -9.82 27.41 -25.21
CA TYR A 151 -9.59 26.44 -24.15
C TYR A 151 -10.24 25.09 -24.47
N ALA A 152 -9.92 24.53 -25.63
CA ALA A 152 -10.45 23.23 -26.08
C ALA A 152 -10.14 22.09 -25.10
N ASP A 153 -9.01 22.18 -24.39
CA ASP A 153 -8.60 21.20 -23.38
C ASP A 153 -9.26 21.41 -22.01
N THR A 154 -10.17 22.40 -21.88
CA THR A 154 -10.93 22.57 -20.63
C THR A 154 -11.73 21.29 -20.39
N PRO A 155 -11.52 20.61 -19.26
CA PRO A 155 -12.30 19.43 -18.93
C PRO A 155 -13.78 19.82 -18.97
N VAL A 156 -14.58 19.05 -19.72
CA VAL A 156 -16.00 19.36 -19.98
C VAL A 156 -16.82 19.49 -18.69
N HIS A 157 -16.27 19.07 -17.55
CA HIS A 157 -16.87 19.25 -16.23
C HIS A 157 -15.79 19.46 -15.16
N LEU A 158 -15.38 20.70 -14.94
CA LEU A 158 -14.63 21.06 -13.73
C LEU A 158 -15.55 21.08 -12.52
N PRO A 159 -15.06 20.79 -11.31
CA PRO A 159 -15.89 20.51 -10.15
C PRO A 159 -16.75 21.72 -9.77
N ARG A 160 -17.99 21.73 -10.25
CA ARG A 160 -19.12 22.33 -9.54
C ARG A 160 -19.91 21.23 -8.91
N THR A 161 -19.93 21.20 -7.57
CA THR A 161 -21.04 20.87 -6.65
C THR A 161 -21.99 19.71 -7.00
N GLY A 162 -21.66 18.88 -7.97
CA GLY A 162 -22.42 17.73 -8.40
C GLY A 162 -22.00 16.53 -7.57
N ARG A 163 -22.92 16.06 -6.72
CA ARG A 163 -22.79 14.90 -5.82
C ARG A 163 -22.16 13.67 -6.48
N ARG A 164 -22.33 13.49 -7.80
CA ARG A 164 -21.80 12.36 -8.59
C ARG A 164 -20.31 12.43 -8.94
N ARG A 165 -19.73 13.63 -9.17
CA ARG A 165 -18.33 13.74 -9.66
C ARG A 165 -17.34 14.16 -8.58
N LEU A 166 -17.82 14.67 -7.44
CA LEU A 166 -17.00 14.78 -6.23
C LEU A 166 -16.65 13.40 -5.64
N LEU A 167 -17.50 12.39 -5.84
CA LEU A 167 -17.17 10.98 -5.59
C LEU A 167 -16.02 10.49 -6.51
N LEU A 168 -15.96 10.98 -7.75
CA LEU A 168 -14.85 10.72 -8.68
C LEU A 168 -13.57 11.49 -8.29
N SER A 169 -13.66 12.71 -7.75
CA SER A 169 -12.48 13.39 -7.18
C SER A 169 -12.00 12.74 -5.88
N CYS A 170 -12.91 12.21 -5.05
CA CYS A 170 -12.56 11.36 -3.91
C CYS A 170 -11.88 10.05 -4.36
N ARG A 171 -12.29 9.49 -5.52
CA ARG A 171 -11.64 8.33 -6.15
C ARG A 171 -10.20 8.62 -6.57
N GLU A 172 -9.95 9.77 -7.18
CA GLU A 172 -8.61 10.19 -7.62
C GLU A 172 -7.71 10.58 -6.43
N LEU A 173 -8.29 11.12 -5.34
CA LEU A 173 -7.58 11.47 -4.10
C LEU A 173 -7.09 10.24 -3.30
N LEU A 174 -7.83 9.14 -3.34
CA LEU A 174 -7.45 7.89 -2.68
C LEU A 174 -6.40 7.09 -3.48
N ASP A 175 -6.19 7.42 -4.76
CA ASP A 175 -5.17 6.86 -5.64
C ASP A 175 -3.96 7.81 -5.69
N LEU A 176 -3.09 7.65 -4.68
CA LEU A 176 -2.01 8.57 -4.32
C LEU A 176 -0.98 8.70 -5.46
N GLY A 177 -1.10 9.78 -6.23
CA GLY A 177 -0.30 10.07 -7.43
C GLY A 177 -1.07 10.77 -8.55
N SER A 178 -2.41 10.78 -8.46
CA SER A 178 -3.29 11.36 -9.47
C SER A 178 -3.28 12.90 -9.46
N LYS A 179 -3.11 13.50 -10.64
CA LYS A 179 -3.27 14.95 -10.86
C LYS A 179 -4.77 15.31 -10.79
N LEU A 180 -5.12 16.33 -10.00
CA LEU A 180 -6.49 16.77 -9.74
C LEU A 180 -6.74 18.16 -10.31
N ALA A 181 -7.69 18.30 -11.23
CA ALA A 181 -8.10 19.62 -11.72
C ALA A 181 -9.19 20.22 -10.82
N LEU A 182 -8.87 21.27 -10.05
CA LEU A 182 -9.79 21.95 -9.12
C LEU A 182 -9.93 23.44 -9.48
N PRO A 183 -11.11 24.07 -9.29
CA PRO A 183 -11.28 25.50 -9.48
C PRO A 183 -10.36 26.29 -8.56
N LYS A 184 -9.79 27.40 -9.04
CA LYS A 184 -8.86 28.21 -8.23
C LYS A 184 -9.53 28.77 -6.98
N PRO A 185 -8.75 29.08 -5.93
CA PRO A 185 -9.30 29.67 -4.71
C PRO A 185 -9.93 31.04 -4.98
N GLY A 186 -11.08 31.30 -4.36
CA GLY A 186 -11.88 32.52 -4.53
C GLY A 186 -13.04 32.58 -3.53
N TRP A 187 -13.91 33.59 -3.65
CA TRP A 187 -15.04 33.81 -2.74
C TRP A 187 -15.98 32.58 -2.73
N GLY A 188 -15.96 31.81 -1.63
CA GLY A 188 -16.73 30.58 -1.43
C GLY A 188 -15.95 29.25 -1.53
N ASN A 189 -14.64 29.28 -1.79
CA ASN A 189 -13.75 28.10 -1.83
C ASN A 189 -12.55 28.23 -0.86
N GLU A 190 -12.76 28.89 0.29
CA GLU A 190 -11.79 29.03 1.40
C GLU A 190 -11.10 27.71 1.82
N PRO A 191 -11.78 26.54 1.77
CA PRO A 191 -11.13 25.26 2.12
C PRO A 191 -9.97 24.86 1.19
N LEU A 192 -10.02 25.18 -0.10
CA LEU A 192 -8.92 24.86 -1.02
C LEU A 192 -7.71 25.75 -0.75
N SER A 193 -7.92 27.03 -0.43
CA SER A 193 -6.83 27.93 0.01
C SER A 193 -6.14 27.38 1.25
N ALA A 194 -6.91 26.89 2.23
CA ALA A 194 -6.37 26.32 3.46
C ALA A 194 -5.57 25.04 3.20
N LEU A 195 -6.03 24.18 2.28
CA LEU A 195 -5.31 22.95 1.90
C LEU A 195 -3.96 23.23 1.20
N LEU A 196 -3.92 24.26 0.34
CA LEU A 196 -2.68 24.70 -0.32
C LEU A 196 -1.73 25.36 0.67
N ALA A 197 -2.25 26.21 1.57
CA ALA A 197 -1.45 26.85 2.63
C ALA A 197 -0.87 25.82 3.62
N ALA A 198 -1.62 24.77 3.93
CA ALA A 198 -1.18 23.67 4.81
C ALA A 198 -0.18 22.71 4.15
N GLY A 199 0.19 22.91 2.88
CA GLY A 199 1.13 22.04 2.16
C GLY A 199 0.62 20.62 1.94
N LEU A 200 -0.70 20.39 2.00
CA LEU A 200 -1.33 19.09 1.73
C LEU A 200 -1.56 18.84 0.23
N MET A 201 -1.49 19.91 -0.56
CA MET A 201 -1.58 19.86 -2.02
C MET A 201 -0.62 20.87 -2.64
N ASP A 202 0.03 20.48 -3.74
CA ASP A 202 0.81 21.38 -4.59
C ASP A 202 0.01 21.79 -5.82
N GLU A 203 0.08 23.06 -6.23
CA GLU A 203 -0.35 23.50 -7.57
C GLU A 203 0.74 23.18 -8.59
N LEU A 204 0.44 22.29 -9.54
CA LEU A 204 1.34 21.88 -10.62
C LEU A 204 1.21 22.76 -11.86
N GLU A 205 -0.02 23.16 -12.21
CA GLU A 205 -0.30 23.93 -13.44
C GLU A 205 -1.41 24.97 -13.19
N ASP A 206 -1.17 26.22 -13.60
CA ASP A 206 -2.14 27.32 -13.54
C ASP A 206 -2.88 27.49 -14.88
N HIS A 207 -4.19 27.26 -14.87
CA HIS A 207 -5.06 27.43 -16.04
C HIS A 207 -6.02 28.62 -15.90
N GLY A 208 -5.75 29.57 -15.01
CA GLY A 208 -6.55 30.77 -14.72
C GLY A 208 -7.70 30.51 -13.76
N SER A 209 -8.86 30.08 -14.27
CA SER A 209 -10.04 29.78 -13.43
C SER A 209 -9.98 28.42 -12.69
N TYR A 210 -8.97 27.59 -12.98
CA TYR A 210 -8.69 26.33 -12.29
C TYR A 210 -7.19 26.05 -12.27
N GLY A 211 -6.74 25.20 -11.35
CA GLY A 211 -5.39 24.67 -11.30
C GLY A 211 -5.40 23.15 -11.39
N VAL A 212 -4.27 22.57 -11.79
CA VAL A 212 -4.01 21.13 -11.62
C VAL A 212 -3.15 20.96 -10.38
N TYR A 213 -3.60 20.11 -9.47
CA TYR A 213 -3.01 19.93 -8.15
C TYR A 213 -2.57 18.48 -7.93
N ARG A 214 -1.65 18.26 -6.99
CA ARG A 214 -1.23 16.92 -6.54
C ARG A 214 -1.17 16.88 -5.02
N VAL A 215 -1.61 15.78 -4.43
CA VAL A 215 -1.49 15.56 -2.97
C VAL A 215 -0.02 15.30 -2.62
N THR A 216 0.49 16.06 -1.67
CA THR A 216 1.86 15.94 -1.13
C THR A 216 1.88 14.98 0.05
N ARG A 217 2.80 14.01 0.04
CA ARG A 217 3.07 13.10 1.17
C ARG A 217 4.23 13.57 2.05
N GLU A 218 5.04 14.50 1.56
CA GLU A 218 6.29 14.90 2.22
C GLU A 218 6.08 16.18 3.03
N SER A 219 6.55 16.13 4.28
CA SER A 219 6.58 17.22 5.27
C SER A 219 5.39 17.34 6.23
N LEU A 220 5.36 16.43 7.22
CA LEU A 220 4.79 16.73 8.54
C LEU A 220 5.85 17.43 9.41
N SER A 221 6.45 18.52 8.94
CA SER A 221 7.32 19.37 9.77
C SER A 221 6.74 20.78 9.88
N ALA A 222 6.05 20.99 11.01
CA ALA A 222 5.89 22.24 11.75
C ALA A 222 5.37 23.48 11.00
N GLU A 223 4.04 23.65 10.87
CA GLU A 223 3.37 24.97 10.68
C GLU A 223 1.89 24.98 11.16
N PRO A 224 1.30 26.16 11.46
CA PRO A 224 0.11 26.33 12.31
C PRO A 224 -1.25 25.79 11.80
N ASP A 225 -1.40 25.48 10.51
CA ASP A 225 -2.68 24.95 9.94
C ASP A 225 -2.76 23.42 9.89
N GLN A 226 -1.74 22.71 10.37
CA GLN A 226 -1.84 21.27 10.72
C GLN A 226 -2.81 21.03 11.89
N ARG A 227 -3.22 22.08 12.61
CA ARG A 227 -4.15 22.02 13.74
C ARG A 227 -5.48 21.37 13.37
N LEU A 228 -6.09 21.68 12.22
CA LEU A 228 -7.38 21.09 11.85
C LEU A 228 -7.27 19.59 11.54
N LEU A 229 -6.16 19.17 10.92
CA LEU A 229 -5.90 17.77 10.63
C LEU A 229 -5.59 17.01 11.93
N ALA A 230 -4.77 17.59 12.80
CA ALA A 230 -4.50 17.06 14.13
C ALA A 230 -5.79 16.95 14.96
N GLU A 231 -6.62 17.99 15.00
CA GLU A 231 -7.94 17.99 15.65
C GLU A 231 -8.87 16.92 15.07
N LEU A 232 -8.85 16.72 13.74
CA LEU A 232 -9.64 15.66 13.10
C LEU A 232 -9.12 14.28 13.50
N LEU A 233 -7.80 14.08 13.50
CA LEU A 233 -7.20 12.82 13.90
C LEU A 233 -7.46 12.53 15.38
N GLU A 234 -7.34 13.51 16.25
CA GLU A 234 -7.70 13.43 17.68
C GLU A 234 -9.18 13.08 17.87
N TRP A 235 -10.07 13.76 17.13
CA TRP A 235 -11.50 13.46 17.12
C TRP A 235 -11.80 12.03 16.69
N LEU A 236 -11.08 11.53 15.67
CA LEU A 236 -11.23 10.16 15.16
C LEU A 236 -10.55 9.11 16.05
N TYR A 237 -9.55 9.50 16.84
CA TYR A 237 -8.81 8.64 17.76
C TYR A 237 -9.56 8.43 19.07
N GLY A 238 -10.24 9.47 19.59
CA GLY A 238 -10.88 9.46 20.90
C GLY A 238 -9.86 9.35 22.05
N ASP A 239 -10.33 9.44 23.31
CA ASP A 239 -9.48 9.21 24.48
C ASP A 239 -8.85 7.80 24.42
N TYR A 240 -7.55 7.71 24.76
CA TYR A 240 -6.56 6.61 24.66
C TYR A 240 -6.97 5.17 25.08
N THR A 241 -8.23 4.94 25.43
CA THR A 241 -8.76 3.66 25.87
C THR A 241 -9.65 3.06 24.78
N ASP A 242 -9.41 1.80 24.41
CA ASP A 242 -10.19 0.99 23.44
C ASP A 242 -11.70 0.85 23.78
N GLN A 243 -12.20 1.55 24.80
CA GLN A 243 -13.54 1.43 25.37
C GLN A 243 -14.53 2.49 24.85
N ALA A 244 -14.07 3.63 24.33
CA ALA A 244 -14.96 4.63 23.76
C ALA A 244 -15.30 4.30 22.29
N PRO A 245 -16.58 4.24 21.89
CA PRO A 245 -16.94 3.92 20.52
C PRO A 245 -16.64 5.11 19.60
N ALA A 246 -15.73 4.90 18.63
CA ALA A 246 -15.31 5.93 17.65
C ALA A 246 -16.50 6.64 16.99
N PRO A 247 -16.43 7.95 16.70
CA PRO A 247 -17.56 8.71 16.16
C PRO A 247 -18.04 8.13 14.81
N THR A 248 -19.34 8.20 14.60
CA THR A 248 -19.98 7.89 13.32
C THR A 248 -19.53 8.90 12.26
N LEU A 249 -19.59 8.49 11.00
CA LEU A 249 -19.27 9.35 9.87
C LEU A 249 -20.21 10.56 9.83
N ARG A 250 -21.46 10.42 10.30
CA ARG A 250 -22.38 11.54 10.50
C ARG A 250 -21.81 12.53 11.52
N GLU A 251 -21.45 12.06 12.72
CA GLU A 251 -20.90 12.90 13.78
C GLU A 251 -19.62 13.61 13.35
N THR A 252 -18.72 12.92 12.62
CA THR A 252 -17.50 13.54 12.06
C THR A 252 -17.81 14.61 11.01
N LEU A 253 -18.81 14.40 10.15
CA LEU A 253 -19.23 15.41 9.16
C LEU A 253 -19.89 16.62 9.82
N ASP A 254 -20.66 16.40 10.89
CA ASP A 254 -21.29 17.46 11.65
C ASP A 254 -20.23 18.26 12.43
N TRP A 255 -19.25 17.58 13.04
CA TRP A 255 -18.09 18.20 13.70
C TRP A 255 -17.24 19.08 12.75
N LEU A 256 -17.06 18.65 11.49
CA LEU A 256 -16.38 19.44 10.45
C LEU A 256 -17.20 20.69 10.06
N ALA A 257 -18.53 20.65 10.18
CA ALA A 257 -19.43 21.72 9.78
C ALA A 257 -19.57 22.87 10.81
N GLU A 258 -19.12 22.63 12.05
CA GLU A 258 -19.16 23.61 13.15
C GLU A 258 -18.11 24.73 12.99
N PRO A 259 -18.40 25.97 13.42
CA PRO A 259 -17.40 27.03 13.51
C PRO A 259 -16.30 26.66 14.52
N PRO A 260 -15.02 26.97 14.26
CA PRO A 260 -14.49 27.79 13.16
C PRO A 260 -14.25 27.03 11.85
N ARG A 261 -14.42 25.70 11.84
CA ARG A 261 -14.05 24.81 10.73
C ARG A 261 -14.92 25.03 9.50
N GLY A 262 -16.24 25.13 9.70
CA GLY A 262 -17.21 25.53 8.67
C GLY A 262 -17.24 24.65 7.40
N LEU A 263 -16.62 23.47 7.41
CA LEU A 263 -16.52 22.58 6.27
C LEU A 263 -17.84 21.85 6.09
N ARG A 264 -18.60 22.24 5.05
CA ARG A 264 -19.94 21.69 4.80
C ARG A 264 -20.04 20.90 3.51
N GLY A 265 -20.88 19.89 3.55
CA GLY A 265 -21.33 19.15 2.38
C GLY A 265 -20.18 18.49 1.61
N PRO A 266 -19.98 18.80 0.31
CA PRO A 266 -18.94 18.18 -0.49
C PRO A 266 -17.51 18.43 0.01
N TRP A 267 -17.24 19.59 0.62
CA TRP A 267 -15.90 19.95 1.08
C TRP A 267 -15.46 19.17 2.31
N ALA A 268 -16.38 18.90 3.25
CA ALA A 268 -16.10 18.03 4.40
C ALA A 268 -15.67 16.62 3.96
N LYS A 269 -16.34 16.10 2.91
CA LYS A 269 -16.00 14.77 2.34
C LYS A 269 -14.64 14.78 1.65
N LEU A 270 -14.34 15.83 0.89
CA LEU A 270 -13.06 15.97 0.22
C LEU A 270 -11.90 16.11 1.22
N TYR A 271 -12.08 16.92 2.26
CA TYR A 271 -11.12 17.08 3.37
C TYR A 271 -10.88 15.76 4.09
N LEU A 272 -11.95 15.03 4.41
CA LEU A 272 -11.84 13.72 5.02
C LEU A 272 -11.09 12.73 4.11
N CYS A 273 -11.38 12.69 2.81
CA CYS A 273 -10.65 11.87 1.84
C CYS A 273 -9.16 12.24 1.72
N LEU A 274 -8.81 13.51 1.84
CA LEU A 274 -7.43 13.98 1.88
C LEU A 274 -6.72 13.51 3.15
N ALA A 275 -7.33 13.72 4.32
CA ALA A 275 -6.84 13.22 5.59
C ALA A 275 -6.64 11.69 5.56
N LEU A 276 -7.62 10.98 4.97
CA LEU A 276 -7.55 9.55 4.74
C LEU A 276 -6.43 9.15 3.79
N GLY A 277 -6.24 9.87 2.68
CA GLY A 277 -5.18 9.64 1.70
C GLY A 277 -3.77 9.83 2.27
N CYS A 278 -3.60 10.74 3.24
CA CYS A 278 -2.33 10.93 3.94
C CYS A 278 -2.05 9.83 4.98
N HIS A 279 -3.09 9.20 5.56
CA HIS A 279 -2.96 8.25 6.69
C HIS A 279 -3.60 6.87 6.42
N VAL A 280 -3.66 6.44 5.14
CA VAL A 280 -4.43 5.27 4.65
C VAL A 280 -4.18 3.96 5.42
N LEU A 281 -3.00 3.77 6.02
CA LEU A 281 -2.66 2.51 6.68
C LEU A 281 -3.29 2.33 8.08
N ASP A 282 -3.72 3.43 8.70
CA ASP A 282 -4.13 3.48 10.11
C ASP A 282 -5.63 3.81 10.27
N LEU A 283 -6.35 4.13 9.19
CA LEU A 283 -7.78 4.48 9.20
C LEU A 283 -8.65 3.32 8.70
N HIS A 284 -9.78 3.07 9.35
CA HIS A 284 -10.73 2.03 8.94
C HIS A 284 -12.18 2.52 9.01
N LEU A 285 -13.00 2.04 8.08
CA LEU A 285 -14.46 2.18 8.13
C LEU A 285 -15.06 0.94 8.79
N VAL A 286 -15.65 1.13 9.97
CA VAL A 286 -16.23 0.05 10.77
C VAL A 286 -17.73 0.26 10.91
N SER A 287 -18.51 -0.78 10.69
CA SER A 287 -19.93 -0.86 11.04
C SER A 287 -20.14 -1.99 12.05
N GLN A 288 -21.30 -2.03 12.72
CA GLN A 288 -21.62 -3.04 13.75
C GLN A 288 -21.46 -4.51 13.29
N GLN A 289 -21.48 -4.77 11.98
CA GLN A 289 -21.42 -6.13 11.43
C GLN A 289 -20.27 -6.35 10.43
N ARG A 290 -19.57 -5.29 9.99
CA ARG A 290 -18.57 -5.36 8.93
C ARG A 290 -17.50 -4.27 9.09
N SER A 291 -16.23 -4.65 8.96
CA SER A 291 -15.14 -3.72 8.70
C SER A 291 -14.89 -3.68 7.20
N LEU A 292 -14.93 -2.49 6.60
CA LEU A 292 -14.54 -2.32 5.20
C LEU A 292 -13.14 -1.73 5.14
N GLY A 293 -12.33 -2.30 4.24
CA GLY A 293 -11.08 -1.68 3.86
C GLY A 293 -11.31 -0.32 3.21
N LEU A 294 -10.35 0.59 3.38
CA LEU A 294 -10.40 1.89 2.73
C LEU A 294 -10.32 1.71 1.22
N GLY A 295 -11.41 2.06 0.55
CA GLY A 295 -11.56 1.95 -0.89
C GLY A 295 -12.81 2.70 -1.32
N LEU A 296 -12.84 3.13 -2.59
CA LEU A 296 -13.92 3.98 -3.11
C LEU A 296 -15.32 3.39 -2.86
N THR A 297 -15.49 2.10 -3.15
CA THR A 297 -16.77 1.40 -2.98
C THR A 297 -17.20 1.34 -1.52
N SER A 298 -16.24 1.15 -0.61
CA SER A 298 -16.47 1.17 0.83
C SER A 298 -16.93 2.54 1.29
N PHE A 299 -16.30 3.60 0.80
CA PHE A 299 -16.67 4.96 1.14
C PHE A 299 -18.00 5.39 0.51
N GLU A 300 -18.28 5.01 -0.73
CA GLU A 300 -19.58 5.23 -1.37
C GLU A 300 -20.70 4.58 -0.59
N THR A 301 -20.46 3.38 -0.07
CA THR A 301 -21.37 2.69 0.84
C THR A 301 -21.50 3.47 2.14
N ALA A 302 -20.38 3.91 2.72
CA ALA A 302 -20.38 4.65 3.97
C ALA A 302 -21.09 6.01 3.89
N TRP A 303 -20.90 6.77 2.81
CA TRP A 303 -21.54 8.07 2.60
C TRP A 303 -23.05 7.98 2.34
N ARG A 304 -23.57 6.81 1.95
CA ARG A 304 -25.01 6.59 1.78
C ARG A 304 -25.71 6.36 3.12
N GLU A 305 -25.00 5.82 4.10
CA GLU A 305 -25.54 5.48 5.42
C GLU A 305 -24.63 6.00 6.55
N PRO A 306 -24.32 7.31 6.61
CA PRO A 306 -23.26 7.85 7.47
C PRO A 306 -23.49 7.61 8.98
N GLU A 307 -24.72 7.31 9.40
CA GLU A 307 -25.02 6.94 10.79
C GLU A 307 -24.55 5.52 11.17
N ARG A 308 -24.37 4.63 10.19
CA ARG A 308 -24.02 3.21 10.41
C ARG A 308 -22.52 2.93 10.36
N TRP A 309 -21.75 3.87 9.85
CA TRP A 309 -20.32 3.73 9.64
C TRP A 309 -19.58 4.63 10.61
N ARG A 310 -18.51 4.10 11.20
CA ARG A 310 -17.59 4.81 12.10
C ARG A 310 -16.21 4.82 11.45
N LEU A 311 -15.50 5.93 11.61
CA LEU A 311 -14.10 6.03 11.23
C LEU A 311 -13.26 5.74 12.45
N LYS A 312 -12.57 4.60 12.47
CA LYS A 312 -11.60 4.29 13.52
C LYS A 312 -10.22 4.64 13.01
N TYR A 313 -9.58 5.63 13.64
CA TYR A 313 -8.15 5.89 13.47
C TYR A 313 -7.37 5.09 14.50
N ARG A 314 -6.40 4.30 14.05
CA ARG A 314 -5.49 3.52 14.87
C ARG A 314 -4.08 3.96 14.58
N TYR A 315 -3.72 5.14 15.08
CA TYR A 315 -2.42 5.76 14.90
C TYR A 315 -1.27 4.79 15.18
N ALA A 316 -0.34 4.69 14.23
CA ALA A 316 1.01 4.21 14.44
C ALA A 316 1.97 5.37 14.15
N GLU A 317 2.85 5.70 15.08
CA GLU A 317 3.87 6.72 14.87
C GLU A 317 4.80 6.32 13.71
N ARG A 318 5.46 7.30 13.06
CA ARG A 318 6.38 7.03 11.95
C ARG A 318 7.43 5.96 12.29
N ASN A 319 7.96 5.99 13.51
CA ASN A 319 8.90 4.97 14.01
C ASN A 319 8.24 3.59 14.03
N GLU A 320 7.02 3.48 14.55
CA GLU A 320 6.29 2.22 14.63
C GLU A 320 5.94 1.69 13.23
N GLN A 321 5.53 2.55 12.31
CA GLN A 321 5.22 2.16 10.93
C GLN A 321 6.42 1.52 10.22
N VAL A 322 7.61 2.14 10.32
CA VAL A 322 8.85 1.61 9.73
C VAL A 322 9.18 0.23 10.31
N PHE A 323 9.06 0.09 11.63
CA PHE A 323 9.32 -1.17 12.31
C PHE A 323 8.33 -2.27 11.89
N LEU A 324 7.02 -2.00 11.92
CA LEU A 324 5.98 -2.98 11.60
C LEU A 324 6.03 -3.43 10.13
N LEU A 325 6.34 -2.52 9.21
CA LEU A 325 6.59 -2.87 7.80
C LEU A 325 7.82 -3.76 7.66
N SER A 326 8.86 -3.56 8.49
CA SER A 326 10.04 -4.43 8.52
C SER A 326 9.69 -5.83 9.02
N ILE A 327 8.86 -5.96 10.06
CA ILE A 327 8.34 -7.26 10.53
C ILE A 327 7.54 -7.95 9.41
N THR A 328 6.60 -7.24 8.79
CA THR A 328 5.80 -7.73 7.65
C THR A 328 6.71 -8.20 6.51
N ARG A 329 7.81 -7.50 6.23
CA ARG A 329 8.76 -7.86 5.18
C ARG A 329 9.61 -9.08 5.53
N LEU A 330 10.01 -9.23 6.79
CA LEU A 330 10.84 -10.34 7.25
C LEU A 330 10.05 -11.65 7.35
N PHE A 331 8.81 -11.60 7.86
CA PHE A 331 8.01 -12.78 8.19
C PHE A 331 6.84 -13.02 7.22
N GLY A 332 6.36 -11.97 6.55
CA GLY A 332 5.31 -12.06 5.54
C GLY A 332 5.88 -12.57 4.22
N ALA A 333 5.62 -13.83 3.88
CA ALA A 333 6.15 -14.55 2.72
C ALA A 333 5.70 -14.00 1.34
N GLY A 334 6.05 -12.75 1.02
CA GLY A 334 6.02 -12.18 -0.34
C GLY A 334 4.63 -12.05 -0.98
N ARG A 335 3.53 -12.07 -0.23
CA ARG A 335 2.17 -11.85 -0.76
C ARG A 335 1.62 -10.49 -0.35
N PRO A 336 1.95 -9.40 -1.07
CA PRO A 336 1.47 -8.06 -0.76
C PRO A 336 -0.07 -7.92 -0.78
N ASN A 337 -0.80 -8.85 -1.40
CA ASN A 337 -2.25 -8.81 -1.57
C ASN A 337 -3.04 -9.89 -0.76
N ALA A 338 -2.44 -10.55 0.23
CA ALA A 338 -3.13 -11.63 0.97
C ALA A 338 -4.00 -11.16 2.14
N TYR A 339 -3.86 -9.91 2.60
CA TYR A 339 -4.61 -9.42 3.76
C TYR A 339 -5.95 -8.84 3.35
N PRO A 340 -7.04 -9.19 4.05
CA PRO A 340 -8.27 -8.41 3.93
C PRO A 340 -7.94 -6.95 4.29
N PRO A 341 -8.46 -5.98 3.53
CA PRO A 341 -8.08 -4.58 3.68
C PRO A 341 -8.57 -3.95 5.01
N SER A 342 -9.21 -4.76 5.88
CA SER A 342 -9.63 -4.43 7.23
C SER A 342 -8.54 -4.57 8.30
N LEU A 343 -7.42 -5.27 8.04
CA LEU A 343 -6.36 -5.44 9.03
C LEU A 343 -5.45 -4.20 9.06
N ASP A 344 -5.25 -3.64 10.25
CA ASP A 344 -4.28 -2.56 10.50
C ASP A 344 -2.84 -3.08 10.46
N LEU A 345 -1.86 -2.17 10.42
CA LEU A 345 -0.44 -2.54 10.28
C LEU A 345 0.08 -3.39 11.46
N TRP A 346 -0.40 -3.14 12.67
CA TRP A 346 -0.07 -3.94 13.86
C TRP A 346 -0.59 -5.38 13.74
N GLN A 347 -1.84 -5.53 13.31
CA GLN A 347 -2.48 -6.83 13.09
C GLN A 347 -1.82 -7.59 11.95
N ARG A 348 -1.41 -6.92 10.87
CA ARG A 348 -0.69 -7.56 9.75
C ARG A 348 0.66 -8.11 10.20
N ALA A 349 1.48 -7.28 10.83
CA ALA A 349 2.79 -7.68 11.32
C ALA A 349 2.69 -8.83 12.34
N HIS A 350 1.69 -8.77 13.24
CA HIS A 350 1.43 -9.83 14.22
C HIS A 350 0.98 -11.12 13.55
N HIS A 351 0.07 -11.05 12.59
CA HIS A 351 -0.39 -12.20 11.82
C HIS A 351 0.73 -12.85 11.03
N ASP A 352 1.60 -12.06 10.38
CA ASP A 352 2.76 -12.57 9.65
C ASP A 352 3.72 -13.35 10.55
N LEU A 353 4.04 -12.77 11.70
CA LEU A 353 4.90 -13.40 12.68
C LEU A 353 4.28 -14.69 13.25
N SER A 354 2.97 -14.66 13.57
CA SER A 354 2.23 -15.82 14.08
C SER A 354 2.20 -16.96 13.06
N ARG A 355 1.89 -16.64 11.80
CA ARG A 355 1.85 -17.60 10.72
C ARG A 355 3.23 -18.19 10.41
N TRP A 356 4.28 -17.39 10.51
CA TRP A 356 5.64 -17.89 10.38
C TRP A 356 5.99 -18.83 11.54
N ARG A 357 5.64 -18.50 12.79
CA ARG A 357 5.81 -19.40 13.95
C ARG A 357 5.12 -20.75 13.72
N GLU A 358 3.90 -20.76 13.20
CA GLU A 358 3.14 -21.98 12.88
C GLU A 358 3.82 -22.87 11.82
N GLN A 359 4.73 -22.33 11.01
CA GLN A 359 5.49 -23.10 10.01
C GLN A 359 6.74 -23.76 10.60
N LEU A 360 7.16 -23.37 11.80
CA LEU A 360 8.31 -23.98 12.47
C LEU A 360 7.93 -25.37 12.98
N SER A 361 8.88 -26.30 12.93
CA SER A 361 8.67 -27.66 13.45
C SER A 361 8.61 -27.66 14.98
N ALA A 362 7.98 -28.68 15.56
CA ALA A 362 7.90 -28.81 17.02
C ALA A 362 9.31 -28.91 17.65
N TRP A 363 10.24 -29.59 16.99
CA TRP A 363 11.61 -29.67 17.50
C TRP A 363 12.32 -28.32 17.46
N THR A 364 12.16 -27.54 16.39
CA THR A 364 12.69 -26.16 16.34
C THR A 364 12.12 -25.31 17.48
N LEU A 365 10.84 -25.48 17.84
CA LEU A 365 10.23 -24.70 18.92
C LEU A 365 10.69 -25.12 20.33
N HIS A 366 11.01 -26.40 20.55
CA HIS A 366 11.32 -26.93 21.89
C HIS A 366 12.82 -27.17 22.16
N ALA A 367 13.67 -27.08 21.14
CA ALA A 367 15.11 -27.25 21.32
C ALA A 367 15.75 -26.11 22.14
N PRO A 368 16.84 -26.38 22.87
CA PRO A 368 17.59 -25.34 23.58
C PRO A 368 18.38 -24.47 22.59
N HIS A 369 17.84 -23.30 22.24
CA HIS A 369 18.52 -22.30 21.40
C HIS A 369 19.43 -21.39 22.23
N GLN A 370 20.29 -20.64 21.54
CA GLN A 370 21.13 -19.60 22.15
C GLN A 370 20.94 -18.24 21.46
N GLY A 371 21.35 -17.16 22.15
CA GLY A 371 21.37 -15.81 21.60
C GLY A 371 20.01 -15.29 21.16
N SER A 372 19.97 -14.66 19.97
CA SER A 372 18.76 -14.05 19.40
C SER A 372 17.63 -15.05 19.14
N ALA A 373 17.95 -16.29 18.76
CA ALA A 373 16.95 -17.35 18.51
C ALA A 373 16.22 -17.76 19.81
N ALA A 374 16.95 -17.90 20.91
CA ALA A 374 16.36 -18.21 22.22
C ALA A 374 15.41 -17.10 22.70
N ARG A 375 15.83 -15.84 22.54
CA ARG A 375 15.03 -14.66 22.89
C ARG A 375 13.74 -14.60 22.07
N LEU A 376 13.84 -14.87 20.77
CA LEU A 376 12.69 -14.85 19.87
C LEU A 376 11.69 -15.97 20.21
N ILE A 377 12.14 -17.21 20.44
CA ILE A 377 11.23 -18.30 20.85
C ILE A 377 10.52 -17.97 22.17
N ALA A 378 11.25 -17.51 23.17
CA ALA A 378 10.67 -17.20 24.48
C ALA A 378 9.54 -16.15 24.41
N VAL A 379 9.66 -15.17 23.52
CA VAL A 379 8.58 -14.18 23.33
C VAL A 379 7.45 -14.73 22.47
N LEU A 380 7.73 -15.54 21.44
CA LEU A 380 6.72 -16.13 20.56
C LEU A 380 5.74 -17.05 21.28
N GLU A 381 6.12 -17.66 22.41
CA GLU A 381 5.19 -18.44 23.24
C GLU A 381 3.97 -17.62 23.68
N ARG A 382 4.11 -16.30 23.78
CA ARG A 382 3.08 -15.36 24.25
C ARG A 382 2.34 -14.65 23.11
N ILE A 383 2.60 -14.99 21.85
CA ILE A 383 2.06 -14.24 20.70
C ILE A 383 0.52 -14.29 20.63
N ASP A 384 -0.09 -15.38 21.08
CA ASP A 384 -1.55 -15.56 21.06
C ASP A 384 -2.25 -15.03 22.32
N GLU A 385 -1.48 -14.75 23.38
CA GLU A 385 -1.99 -14.31 24.68
C GLU A 385 -2.12 -12.78 24.79
N GLU A 386 -1.49 -12.05 23.87
CA GLU A 386 -1.24 -10.62 23.97
C GLU A 386 -1.85 -9.86 22.79
N SER A 387 -2.26 -8.61 23.03
CA SER A 387 -2.72 -7.77 21.92
C SER A 387 -1.57 -7.47 20.95
N PRO A 388 -1.82 -7.33 19.63
CA PRO A 388 -0.78 -7.04 18.64
C PRO A 388 0.10 -5.83 19.01
N ARG A 389 -0.50 -4.79 19.60
CA ARG A 389 0.21 -3.59 20.06
C ARG A 389 1.12 -3.86 21.25
N ASN A 390 0.65 -4.58 22.27
CA ASN A 390 1.49 -4.88 23.43
C ASN A 390 2.61 -5.85 23.04
N PHE A 391 2.30 -6.85 22.22
CA PHE A 391 3.26 -7.83 21.75
C PHE A 391 4.37 -7.18 20.93
N LEU A 392 4.03 -6.52 19.82
CA LEU A 392 5.03 -5.95 18.90
C LEU A 392 5.65 -4.65 19.45
N GLY A 393 4.91 -3.89 20.25
CA GLY A 393 5.34 -2.56 20.71
C GLY A 393 6.22 -2.61 21.95
N ARG A 394 6.07 -3.66 22.78
CA ARG A 394 6.74 -3.77 24.07
C ARG A 394 7.41 -5.12 24.30
N LEU A 395 6.69 -6.23 24.16
CA LEU A 395 7.23 -7.55 24.51
C LEU A 395 8.35 -8.00 23.57
N LEU A 396 8.15 -7.84 22.26
CA LEU A 396 9.14 -8.20 21.25
C LEU A 396 10.42 -7.36 21.41
N PRO A 397 10.38 -6.01 21.48
CA PRO A 397 11.56 -5.21 21.80
C PRO A 397 12.23 -5.60 23.14
N ALA A 398 11.44 -5.85 24.19
CA ALA A 398 11.96 -6.22 25.51
C ALA A 398 12.76 -7.52 25.50
N ALA A 399 12.37 -8.50 24.69
CA ALA A 399 13.12 -9.73 24.49
C ALA A 399 14.55 -9.47 23.96
N PHE A 400 14.76 -8.34 23.29
CA PHE A 400 16.05 -7.90 22.74
C PHE A 400 16.67 -6.74 23.54
N SER A 401 16.27 -6.58 24.80
CA SER A 401 16.80 -5.57 25.72
C SER A 401 16.48 -4.12 25.32
N MET A 402 15.28 -3.91 24.74
CA MET A 402 14.75 -2.58 24.42
C MET A 402 13.41 -2.36 25.13
N ASP A 403 13.18 -1.19 25.71
CA ASP A 403 11.94 -0.93 26.47
C ASP A 403 10.69 -0.84 25.58
N ARG A 404 10.87 -0.38 24.34
CA ARG A 404 9.83 -0.17 23.31
C ARG A 404 10.45 -0.18 21.91
N ILE A 405 9.63 0.00 20.87
CA ILE A 405 10.13 0.21 19.50
C ILE A 405 11.11 1.39 19.50
N PRO A 406 12.38 1.18 19.11
CA PRO A 406 13.38 2.24 19.13
C PRO A 406 13.14 3.27 18.00
N PRO A 407 13.79 4.45 18.04
CA PRO A 407 13.78 5.41 16.93
C PRO A 407 14.34 4.81 15.63
N ILE A 408 13.92 5.31 14.46
CA ILE A 408 14.28 4.76 13.14
C ILE A 408 15.79 4.49 13.00
N ASP A 409 16.63 5.41 13.46
CA ASP A 409 18.09 5.30 13.32
C ASP A 409 18.68 4.10 14.09
N GLU A 410 17.98 3.60 15.10
CA GLU A 410 18.38 2.47 15.95
C GLU A 410 17.62 1.17 15.63
N GLN A 411 16.53 1.26 14.83
CA GLN A 411 15.70 0.11 14.48
C GLN A 411 16.44 -0.96 13.69
N THR A 412 17.40 -0.57 12.84
CA THR A 412 18.18 -1.48 12.01
C THR A 412 18.80 -2.60 12.85
N ARG A 413 19.32 -2.27 14.04
CA ARG A 413 19.93 -3.26 14.94
C ARG A 413 18.92 -4.30 15.43
N LEU A 414 17.70 -3.90 15.79
CA LEU A 414 16.65 -4.82 16.22
C LEU A 414 16.19 -5.71 15.06
N VAL A 415 15.98 -5.10 13.89
CA VAL A 415 15.54 -5.81 12.68
C VAL A 415 16.60 -6.85 12.25
N ASP A 416 17.88 -6.51 12.28
CA ASP A 416 18.98 -7.44 11.95
C ASP A 416 19.05 -8.60 12.96
N GLN A 417 18.82 -8.34 14.24
CA GLN A 417 18.78 -9.40 15.26
C GLN A 417 17.59 -10.34 15.08
N LEU A 418 16.44 -9.82 14.65
CA LEU A 418 15.25 -10.60 14.32
C LEU A 418 15.47 -11.45 13.07
N ASP A 419 16.08 -10.90 12.02
CA ASP A 419 16.39 -11.66 10.81
C ASP A 419 17.45 -12.75 11.07
N ALA A 420 18.48 -12.44 11.87
CA ALA A 420 19.45 -13.45 12.29
C ALA A 420 18.78 -14.59 13.07
N ALA A 421 17.90 -14.28 14.03
CA ALA A 421 17.13 -15.28 14.76
C ALA A 421 16.25 -16.12 13.82
N ARG A 422 15.54 -15.47 12.89
CA ARG A 422 14.69 -16.12 11.89
C ARG A 422 15.49 -17.14 11.06
N ILE A 423 16.63 -16.73 10.50
CA ILE A 423 17.50 -17.59 9.69
C ILE A 423 18.02 -18.78 10.51
N THR A 424 18.42 -18.57 11.76
CA THR A 424 18.85 -19.66 12.65
C THR A 424 17.74 -20.67 12.87
N LEU A 425 16.52 -20.22 13.14
CA LEU A 425 15.38 -21.10 13.41
C LEU A 425 14.92 -21.86 12.15
N GLU A 426 14.88 -21.21 11.00
CA GLU A 426 14.53 -21.84 9.72
C GLU A 426 15.55 -22.92 9.29
N ARG A 427 16.83 -22.73 9.62
CA ARG A 427 17.91 -23.68 9.29
C ARG A 427 18.10 -24.77 10.35
N PHE A 428 17.52 -24.63 11.53
CA PHE A 428 17.76 -25.53 12.67
C PHE A 428 17.48 -26.99 12.31
N LEU A 429 16.28 -27.29 11.80
CA LEU A 429 15.88 -28.67 11.46
C LEU A 429 16.81 -29.28 10.40
N GLN A 430 17.25 -28.50 9.43
CA GLN A 430 18.18 -28.97 8.41
C GLN A 430 19.55 -29.29 9.00
N GLY A 431 20.05 -28.45 9.91
CA GLY A 431 21.30 -28.71 10.65
C GLY A 431 21.22 -29.98 11.50
N GLU A 432 20.08 -30.21 12.16
CA GLU A 432 19.85 -31.43 12.95
C GLU A 432 19.74 -32.68 12.08
N HIS A 433 19.11 -32.59 10.90
CA HIS A 433 19.13 -33.68 9.92
C HIS A 433 20.56 -34.03 9.49
N ASP A 434 21.39 -33.03 9.20
CA ASP A 434 22.79 -33.26 8.81
C ASP A 434 23.62 -33.84 9.98
N ARG A 435 23.39 -33.40 11.21
CA ARG A 435 24.00 -33.97 12.41
C ARG A 435 23.59 -35.43 12.61
N LEU A 436 22.29 -35.74 12.56
CA LEU A 436 21.77 -37.10 12.68
C LEU A 436 22.27 -38.02 11.56
N ALA A 437 22.35 -37.50 10.33
CA ALA A 437 22.94 -38.22 9.20
C ALA A 437 24.39 -38.64 9.50
N GLY A 438 25.20 -37.72 10.05
CA GLY A 438 26.57 -37.98 10.46
C GLY A 438 26.65 -39.05 11.55
N LEU A 439 25.79 -38.98 12.56
CA LEU A 439 25.73 -39.98 13.63
C LEU A 439 25.32 -41.37 13.12
N VAL A 440 24.34 -41.44 12.21
CA VAL A 440 23.98 -42.68 11.53
C VAL A 440 25.18 -43.24 10.77
N TYR A 441 25.84 -42.41 9.96
CA TYR A 441 27.01 -42.83 9.20
C TYR A 441 28.13 -43.36 10.11
N ALA A 442 28.46 -42.64 11.18
CA ALA A 442 29.49 -43.06 12.14
C ALA A 442 29.16 -44.43 12.76
N ARG A 443 27.88 -44.70 13.05
CA ARG A 443 27.45 -46.02 13.54
C ARG A 443 27.70 -47.13 12.53
N PHE A 444 27.46 -46.91 11.24
CA PHE A 444 27.62 -47.93 10.20
C PHE A 444 29.07 -48.09 9.71
N CYS A 445 29.81 -47.00 9.57
CA CYS A 445 31.10 -46.97 8.88
C CYS A 445 32.30 -46.75 9.82
N GLN A 446 32.08 -46.54 11.12
CA GLN A 446 33.13 -46.35 12.13
C GLN A 446 34.16 -45.25 11.76
N GLY A 447 33.69 -44.05 11.46
CA GLY A 447 34.57 -42.90 11.21
C GLY A 447 33.84 -41.61 10.89
N ASP A 448 34.58 -40.50 10.93
CA ASP A 448 34.11 -39.18 10.54
C ASP A 448 34.27 -38.98 9.03
N ALA A 449 33.26 -38.39 8.40
CA ALA A 449 33.28 -38.09 6.97
C ALA A 449 32.64 -36.73 6.69
N SER A 450 32.94 -36.16 5.51
CA SER A 450 32.29 -34.92 5.07
C SER A 450 30.78 -35.12 4.89
N ALA A 451 29.99 -34.05 5.06
CA ALA A 451 28.53 -34.10 4.90
C ALA A 451 28.09 -34.66 3.53
N GLU A 452 28.84 -34.35 2.47
CA GLU A 452 28.59 -34.89 1.12
C GLU A 452 28.83 -36.40 1.04
N THR A 453 29.87 -36.89 1.71
CA THR A 453 30.16 -38.33 1.80
C THR A 453 29.06 -39.06 2.57
N VAL A 454 28.66 -38.50 3.73
CA VAL A 454 27.57 -39.02 4.57
C VAL A 454 26.27 -39.13 3.77
N ARG A 455 25.86 -38.06 3.09
CA ARG A 455 24.65 -38.04 2.26
C ARG A 455 24.72 -39.04 1.12
N THR A 456 25.83 -39.09 0.39
CA THR A 456 26.04 -40.04 -0.71
C THR A 456 25.95 -41.49 -0.21
N TRP A 457 26.49 -41.76 0.97
CA TRP A 457 26.39 -43.08 1.59
C TRP A 457 24.95 -43.42 1.99
N LEU A 458 24.22 -42.51 2.65
CA LEU A 458 22.80 -42.72 3.01
C LEU A 458 21.88 -42.87 1.79
N GLU A 459 22.22 -42.25 0.66
CA GLU A 459 21.47 -42.39 -0.58
C GLU A 459 21.76 -43.71 -1.31
N ARG A 460 23.04 -44.11 -1.36
CA ARG A 460 23.49 -45.23 -2.22
C ARG A 460 24.31 -46.28 -1.48
N GLY A 461 25.29 -45.86 -0.69
CA GLY A 461 26.21 -46.76 0.02
C GLY A 461 25.51 -47.76 0.94
N CYS A 462 24.46 -47.33 1.65
CA CYS A 462 23.67 -48.19 2.54
C CYS A 462 22.98 -49.36 1.80
N ARG A 463 22.69 -49.23 0.50
CA ARG A 463 22.14 -50.33 -0.31
C ARG A 463 23.18 -51.40 -0.59
N SER A 464 24.43 -51.00 -0.79
CA SER A 464 25.54 -51.95 -0.96
C SER A 464 25.79 -52.71 0.34
N TRP A 465 25.74 -52.03 1.50
CA TRP A 465 25.76 -52.69 2.81
C TRP A 465 24.63 -53.73 2.93
N LEU A 466 23.38 -53.33 2.67
CA LEU A 466 22.22 -54.24 2.74
C LEU A 466 22.36 -55.45 1.81
N LYS A 467 22.89 -55.26 0.58
CA LYS A 467 23.14 -56.33 -0.40
C LYS A 467 24.28 -57.27 -0.01
N ALA A 468 25.24 -56.80 0.80
CA ALA A 468 26.35 -57.61 1.29
C ALA A 468 25.94 -58.52 2.45
N LEU A 469 24.77 -58.28 3.08
CA LEU A 469 24.20 -59.18 4.07
C LEU A 469 23.75 -60.49 3.43
N HIS A 470 23.58 -61.54 4.23
CA HIS A 470 23.19 -62.85 3.73
C HIS A 470 21.85 -62.79 2.95
N PRO A 471 21.69 -63.48 1.80
CA PRO A 471 20.47 -63.43 0.97
C PRO A 471 19.16 -63.68 1.73
N GLY A 472 19.19 -64.61 2.70
CA GLY A 472 18.05 -64.91 3.58
C GLY A 472 17.55 -63.74 4.46
N THR A 473 18.35 -62.69 4.62
CA THR A 473 17.97 -61.42 5.29
C THR A 473 17.05 -60.55 4.40
N ILE A 474 17.18 -60.71 3.09
CA ILE A 474 16.44 -59.94 2.07
C ILE A 474 15.14 -60.68 1.69
N ASP A 475 15.20 -62.01 1.58
CA ASP A 475 14.15 -62.82 0.96
C ASP A 475 13.06 -63.36 1.92
N ARG A 476 13.22 -63.27 3.26
CA ARG A 476 12.18 -63.66 4.23
C ARG A 476 11.51 -62.47 4.93
N GLY A 477 10.25 -62.67 5.31
CA GLY A 477 9.39 -61.72 6.03
C GLY A 477 9.51 -61.73 7.55
N ASP A 478 10.32 -62.63 8.12
CA ASP A 478 10.39 -62.90 9.57
C ASP A 478 11.43 -62.03 10.31
N VAL A 479 11.65 -60.79 9.87
CA VAL A 479 12.45 -59.80 10.61
C VAL A 479 11.54 -58.92 11.46
N GLY A 480 12.04 -58.48 12.61
CA GLY A 480 11.35 -57.56 13.49
C GLY A 480 10.92 -56.25 12.81
N PRO A 481 9.94 -55.53 13.39
CA PRO A 481 9.37 -54.34 12.79
C PRO A 481 10.41 -53.24 12.54
N GLU A 482 11.40 -53.10 13.43
CA GLU A 482 12.47 -52.11 13.34
C GLU A 482 13.45 -52.44 12.19
N ALA A 483 13.88 -53.70 12.07
CA ALA A 483 14.68 -54.19 10.95
C ALA A 483 13.95 -54.05 9.60
N ALA A 484 12.64 -54.35 9.57
CA ALA A 484 11.81 -54.14 8.40
C ALA A 484 11.68 -52.66 8.02
N ALA A 485 11.62 -51.75 9.01
CA ALA A 485 11.60 -50.31 8.78
C ALA A 485 12.92 -49.81 8.19
N LEU A 486 14.07 -50.22 8.75
CA LEU A 486 15.38 -49.88 8.21
C LEU A 486 15.56 -50.38 6.77
N ARG A 487 15.18 -51.64 6.51
CA ARG A 487 15.18 -52.22 5.16
C ARG A 487 14.33 -51.39 4.19
N ARG A 488 13.12 -50.99 4.61
CA ARG A 488 12.23 -50.12 3.81
C ARG A 488 12.85 -48.74 3.56
N ALA A 489 13.45 -48.09 4.56
CA ALA A 489 14.07 -46.78 4.39
C ALA A 489 15.21 -46.80 3.35
N ILE A 490 16.04 -47.85 3.36
CA ILE A 490 17.15 -48.04 2.42
C ILE A 490 16.65 -48.32 0.98
N LEU A 491 15.63 -49.15 0.85
CA LEU A 491 15.10 -49.58 -0.46
C LEU A 491 14.08 -48.60 -1.06
N ALA A 492 13.42 -47.78 -0.24
CA ALA A 492 12.39 -46.85 -0.68
C ALA A 492 12.93 -45.82 -1.70
N ARG A 493 12.03 -45.36 -2.57
CA ARG A 493 12.24 -44.23 -3.48
C ARG A 493 11.75 -42.95 -2.78
N GLY A 494 12.48 -41.84 -2.95
CA GLY A 494 12.14 -40.54 -2.35
C GLY A 494 13.36 -39.81 -1.78
N GLY A 495 13.13 -38.57 -1.33
CA GLY A 495 14.17 -37.74 -0.71
C GLY A 495 14.79 -38.38 0.53
N LEU A 496 16.05 -38.06 0.81
CA LEU A 496 16.79 -38.62 1.95
C LEU A 496 16.07 -38.30 3.26
N GLU A 497 15.66 -37.05 3.43
CA GLU A 497 15.04 -36.53 4.66
C GLU A 497 13.72 -37.26 4.94
N LYS A 498 12.86 -37.39 3.93
CA LYS A 498 11.60 -38.14 4.05
C LYS A 498 11.82 -39.61 4.42
N ARG A 499 12.85 -40.25 3.87
CA ARG A 499 13.12 -41.66 4.17
C ARG A 499 13.71 -41.85 5.56
N TRP A 500 14.72 -41.05 5.92
CA TRP A 500 15.55 -41.25 7.11
C TRP A 500 15.06 -40.50 8.35
N PHE A 501 14.38 -39.37 8.19
CA PHE A 501 13.99 -38.49 9.31
C PHE A 501 12.48 -38.34 9.47
N GLU A 502 11.67 -38.71 8.47
CA GLU A 502 10.22 -38.82 8.63
C GLU A 502 9.76 -40.27 8.80
N ASN A 503 10.03 -41.14 7.81
CA ASN A 503 9.45 -42.49 7.77
C ASN A 503 10.18 -43.50 8.67
N LEU A 504 11.52 -43.46 8.73
CA LEU A 504 12.29 -44.41 9.51
C LEU A 504 12.01 -44.29 11.02
N PRO A 505 11.99 -43.09 11.65
CA PRO A 505 11.62 -42.95 13.06
C PRO A 505 10.25 -43.57 13.36
N VAL A 506 9.25 -43.33 12.51
CA VAL A 506 7.90 -43.93 12.63
C VAL A 506 7.97 -45.46 12.59
N GLY A 507 8.76 -46.02 11.67
CA GLY A 507 8.97 -47.46 11.60
C GLY A 507 9.76 -48.05 12.78
N LEU A 508 10.55 -47.22 13.48
CA LEU A 508 11.20 -47.54 14.74
C LEU A 508 10.30 -47.26 15.97
N GLY A 509 9.02 -46.90 15.78
CA GLY A 509 8.10 -46.62 16.87
C GLY A 509 8.34 -45.26 17.56
N MET A 510 8.92 -44.30 16.85
CA MET A 510 9.18 -42.92 17.29
C MET A 510 8.38 -41.94 16.43
N ALA A 511 8.24 -40.69 16.89
CA ALA A 511 7.68 -39.63 16.04
C ALA A 511 8.68 -39.23 14.93
N PRO A 512 8.23 -38.65 13.80
CA PRO A 512 9.10 -37.97 12.85
C PRO A 512 10.01 -36.97 13.55
N VAL A 513 11.22 -36.77 13.05
CA VAL A 513 12.23 -35.88 13.67
C VAL A 513 11.71 -34.46 13.88
N ALA A 514 10.92 -33.94 12.94
CA ALA A 514 10.30 -32.61 13.06
C ALA A 514 9.31 -32.48 14.24
N GLU A 515 8.76 -33.60 14.72
CA GLU A 515 7.76 -33.66 15.79
C GLU A 515 8.38 -33.95 17.17
N TRP A 516 9.71 -34.13 17.26
CA TRP A 516 10.39 -34.39 18.52
C TRP A 516 10.24 -33.21 19.49
N LYS A 517 9.83 -33.49 20.73
CA LYS A 517 9.71 -32.47 21.79
C LYS A 517 10.98 -32.29 22.61
N ARG A 518 11.89 -33.27 22.55
CA ARG A 518 13.20 -33.31 23.22
C ARG A 518 14.19 -33.95 22.28
N ASP A 519 15.48 -33.87 22.59
CA ASP A 519 16.48 -34.59 21.83
C ASP A 519 16.35 -36.11 22.05
N GLU A 520 15.76 -36.79 21.06
CA GLU A 520 15.59 -38.25 21.05
C GLU A 520 16.68 -38.95 20.20
N SER A 521 17.76 -38.25 19.84
CA SER A 521 18.82 -38.78 18.97
C SER A 521 19.43 -40.07 19.51
N ALA A 522 19.68 -40.16 20.82
CA ALA A 522 20.24 -41.36 21.44
C ALA A 522 19.29 -42.57 21.31
N LEU A 523 17.99 -42.35 21.54
CA LEU A 523 16.98 -43.40 21.40
C LEU A 523 16.84 -43.84 19.93
N PHE A 524 16.83 -42.88 19.00
CA PHE A 524 16.80 -43.15 17.57
C PHE A 524 18.00 -44.00 17.13
N LEU A 525 19.21 -43.63 17.55
CA LEU A 525 20.42 -44.40 17.24
C LEU A 525 20.43 -45.78 17.90
N ALA A 526 19.91 -45.92 19.12
CA ALA A 526 19.80 -47.20 19.81
C ALA A 526 18.86 -48.16 19.05
N ARG A 527 17.65 -47.71 18.70
CA ARG A 527 16.70 -48.52 17.92
C ARG A 527 17.21 -48.83 16.52
N LEU A 528 17.90 -47.88 15.89
CA LEU A 528 18.56 -48.10 14.61
C LEU A 528 19.66 -49.17 14.72
N THR A 529 20.41 -49.18 15.82
CA THR A 529 21.45 -50.18 16.08
C THR A 529 20.85 -51.56 16.32
N VAL A 530 19.74 -51.65 17.05
CA VAL A 530 18.98 -52.91 17.21
C VAL A 530 18.50 -53.44 15.87
N ALA A 531 17.87 -52.59 15.05
CA ALA A 531 17.43 -52.95 13.69
C ALA A 531 18.59 -53.44 12.82
N ARG A 532 19.75 -52.79 12.91
CA ARG A 532 20.96 -53.17 12.19
C ARG A 532 21.49 -54.52 12.64
N ILE A 533 21.68 -54.72 13.96
CA ILE A 533 22.19 -55.97 14.53
C ILE A 533 21.25 -57.13 14.18
N GLU A 534 19.94 -56.91 14.19
CA GLU A 534 18.98 -57.94 13.77
C GLU A 534 19.18 -58.36 12.31
N LEU A 535 19.42 -57.41 11.40
CA LEU A 535 19.72 -57.71 10.00
C LEU A 535 21.09 -58.40 9.83
N GLU A 536 22.10 -58.01 10.61
CA GLU A 536 23.46 -58.59 10.53
C GLU A 536 23.56 -59.98 11.19
N SER A 537 22.81 -60.22 12.27
CA SER A 537 22.88 -61.44 13.10
C SER A 537 22.15 -62.65 12.51
N TRP A 538 21.52 -62.52 11.33
CA TRP A 538 20.78 -63.61 10.70
C TRP A 538 21.64 -64.87 10.50
N LEU A 539 22.90 -64.70 10.09
CA LEU A 539 23.86 -65.81 9.90
C LEU A 539 24.12 -66.59 11.20
N LEU A 540 24.07 -65.92 12.36
CA LEU A 540 24.26 -66.55 13.67
C LEU A 540 23.08 -67.41 14.07
N ARG A 541 21.84 -67.03 13.71
CA ARG A 541 20.64 -67.86 13.99
C ARG A 541 20.61 -69.14 13.15
N THR A 542 21.16 -69.09 11.94
CA THR A 542 21.35 -70.30 11.09
C THR A 542 22.52 -71.17 11.54
N ALA A 543 23.56 -70.56 12.13
CA ALA A 543 24.73 -71.29 12.64
C ALA A 543 24.54 -71.84 14.06
N PHE A 544 23.70 -71.20 14.88
CA PHE A 544 23.38 -71.57 16.26
C PHE A 544 21.85 -71.52 16.47
N PRO A 545 21.12 -72.61 16.23
CA PRO A 545 19.68 -72.66 16.46
C PRO A 545 19.38 -72.45 17.96
N LEU A 546 18.65 -71.38 18.29
CA LEU A 546 18.19 -71.10 19.66
C LEU A 546 17.31 -72.25 20.18
N SER A 547 17.39 -72.50 21.49
CA SER A 547 16.58 -73.55 22.13
C SER A 547 15.07 -73.35 21.85
N PRO A 548 14.32 -74.44 21.58
CA PRO A 548 12.87 -74.39 21.44
C PRO A 548 12.15 -74.02 22.75
N ASP A 549 12.83 -74.13 23.90
CA ASP A 549 12.30 -73.72 25.19
C ASP A 549 12.25 -72.18 25.32
N PRO A 550 11.06 -71.57 25.46
CA PRO A 550 10.91 -70.12 25.57
C PRO A 550 11.59 -69.50 26.80
N ASP A 551 11.72 -70.22 27.92
CA ASP A 551 12.36 -69.68 29.13
C ASP A 551 13.88 -69.74 29.04
N GLN A 552 14.42 -70.76 28.37
CA GLN A 552 15.84 -70.83 28.05
C GLN A 552 16.24 -69.79 27.00
N ARG A 553 15.42 -69.64 25.94
CA ARG A 553 15.61 -68.61 24.92
C ARG A 553 15.59 -67.21 25.50
N ARG A 554 14.64 -66.92 26.40
CA ARG A 554 14.57 -65.62 27.10
C ARG A 554 15.84 -65.37 27.91
N ARG A 555 16.38 -66.37 28.62
CA ARG A 555 17.62 -66.23 29.40
C ARG A 555 18.85 -66.01 28.53
N GLU A 556 19.00 -66.77 27.45
CA GLU A 556 20.13 -66.67 26.51
C GLU A 556 20.13 -65.32 25.78
N VAL A 557 18.97 -64.86 25.32
CA VAL A 557 18.82 -63.53 24.70
C VAL A 557 19.10 -62.40 25.70
N ARG A 558 18.64 -62.53 26.96
CA ARG A 558 18.89 -61.53 28.01
C ARG A 558 20.37 -61.45 28.37
N ALA A 559 21.04 -62.59 28.51
CA ALA A 559 22.48 -62.66 28.79
C ALA A 559 23.29 -62.05 27.64
N TRP A 560 22.89 -62.31 26.39
CA TRP A 560 23.55 -61.72 25.22
C TRP A 560 23.31 -60.22 25.10
N MET A 561 22.07 -59.75 25.31
CA MET A 561 21.77 -58.31 25.35
C MET A 561 22.57 -57.61 26.45
N VAL A 562 22.70 -58.21 27.63
CA VAL A 562 23.52 -57.67 28.72
C VAL A 562 24.99 -57.58 28.30
N ALA A 563 25.57 -58.62 27.70
CA ALA A 563 26.95 -58.59 27.24
C ALA A 563 27.21 -57.53 26.15
N VAL A 564 26.29 -57.38 25.19
CA VAL A 564 26.38 -56.35 24.14
C VAL A 564 26.22 -54.94 24.72
N LEU A 565 25.41 -54.77 25.76
CA LEU A 565 25.18 -53.49 26.42
C LEU A 565 26.31 -53.13 27.41
N GLU A 566 26.98 -54.12 28.01
CA GLU A 566 28.20 -53.95 28.81
C GLU A 566 29.38 -53.48 27.94
N ASP A 567 29.51 -53.98 26.71
CA ASP A 567 30.50 -53.49 25.71
C ASP A 567 30.22 -52.05 25.24
N LEU A 568 29.04 -51.49 25.52
CA LEU A 568 28.63 -50.14 25.14
C LEU A 568 28.79 -49.09 26.26
N GLU A 569 29.40 -49.46 27.40
CA GLU A 569 29.67 -48.61 28.57
C GLU A 569 28.44 -47.82 29.09
N ILE A 570 27.23 -48.37 28.96
CA ILE A 570 26.01 -47.73 29.49
C ILE A 570 25.94 -47.97 31.00
N PRO A 571 25.67 -46.94 31.84
CA PRO A 571 25.57 -47.11 33.29
C PRO A 571 24.50 -48.15 33.66
N ALA A 572 24.89 -49.15 34.46
CA ALA A 572 24.07 -50.32 34.81
C ALA A 572 22.67 -50.00 35.39
N GLY A 573 22.48 -48.80 35.96
CA GLY A 573 21.20 -48.33 36.50
C GLY A 573 20.13 -48.03 35.43
N GLU A 574 20.52 -47.61 34.22
CA GLU A 574 19.56 -47.29 33.14
C GLU A 574 19.15 -48.55 32.36
N LEU A 575 20.03 -49.55 32.29
CA LEU A 575 19.81 -50.83 31.62
C LEU A 575 18.71 -51.67 32.28
N GLN A 576 18.65 -51.66 33.61
CA GLN A 576 17.62 -52.41 34.35
C GLN A 576 16.22 -51.80 34.17
N HIS A 577 16.14 -50.47 33.97
CA HIS A 577 14.87 -49.78 33.74
C HIS A 577 14.34 -50.04 32.32
N LEU A 578 15.19 -49.94 31.30
CA LEU A 578 14.86 -50.24 29.89
C LEU A 578 14.45 -51.71 29.69
N ALA A 579 15.17 -52.65 30.31
CA ALA A 579 14.83 -54.08 30.25
C ALA A 579 13.52 -54.41 30.97
N ALA A 580 13.18 -53.69 32.05
CA ALA A 580 11.92 -53.88 32.78
C ALA A 580 10.70 -53.30 32.05
N GLU A 581 10.85 -52.19 31.34
CA GLU A 581 9.76 -51.60 30.54
C GLU A 581 9.47 -52.38 29.26
N THR A 582 10.51 -52.89 28.59
CA THR A 582 10.35 -53.67 27.34
C THR A 582 9.68 -55.03 27.58
N LEU A 583 9.83 -55.61 28.78
CA LEU A 583 9.24 -56.92 29.15
C LEU A 583 7.84 -56.82 29.78
N LYS A 584 7.36 -55.64 30.15
CA LYS A 584 5.97 -55.44 30.61
C LYS A 584 4.95 -55.38 29.46
N GLY A 585 5.42 -55.27 28.21
CA GLY A 585 4.60 -55.17 27.01
C GLY A 585 4.44 -56.46 26.20
N SER A 586 4.91 -57.62 26.69
CA SER A 586 4.88 -58.91 25.96
C SER A 586 4.17 -60.02 26.71
#